data_AF-A0A6C0HMV7-F1
#
_entry.id   AF-A0A6C0HMV7-F1
#
_cell.length_a   1.000
_cell.length_b   1.000
_cell.length_c   1.000
_cell.angle_alpha   90.00
_cell.angle_beta   90.00
_cell.angle_gamma   90.00
#
_symmetry.space_group_name_H-M   'P 1'
#
loop_
_entity.id
_entity.type
_entity.pdbx_description
1 polymer ?
#
loop_
_entity_poly.entity_id
_entity_poly.type
_entity_poly.pdbx_seq_one_letter_code
_entity_poly.pdbx_strand_id
1 'polypeptide(L)'
;MNFWGDNPTLLFDSRYIQEIWIYDGMDRNQSLNALSRLIIVLSVIGFACFNRILFLVIGGILLGCIVLFHHSQKENFETELSDYQRIDQSNPMNNVLMQDYKYNPMKTAEPKDYGEQKEKSINDKTKQFILQENKSNSQIGDLFKNKGDQFQFEQSLRPFHTNPVTTVDQSEYKDFLKYCYGVLPSDKPLRIF
;
A
#
# COMPACT_ATOMS: atom_id res chain seq x y z
N MET A 1 -11.44 13.38 -11.09
CA MET A 1 -12.89 13.71 -11.14
C MET A 1 -13.52 13.39 -9.79
N ASN A 2 -14.56 14.09 -9.34
CA ASN A 2 -15.22 13.76 -8.06
C ASN A 2 -16.00 12.45 -8.19
N PHE A 3 -16.17 11.72 -7.09
CA PHE A 3 -17.01 10.53 -7.07
C PHE A 3 -18.48 10.92 -6.92
N TRP A 4 -19.38 10.22 -7.61
CA TRP A 4 -20.82 10.53 -7.59
C TRP A 4 -21.46 10.38 -6.20
N GLY A 5 -20.87 9.60 -5.30
CA GLY A 5 -21.33 9.50 -3.91
C GLY A 5 -21.20 10.81 -3.14
N ASP A 6 -20.26 11.68 -3.51
CA ASP A 6 -20.12 13.02 -2.94
C ASP A 6 -21.10 14.01 -3.62
N ASN A 7 -21.32 13.85 -4.93
CA ASN A 7 -22.28 14.65 -5.68
C ASN A 7 -23.07 13.79 -6.70
N PRO A 8 -24.32 13.39 -6.37
CA PRO A 8 -25.12 12.50 -7.21
C PRO A 8 -25.47 13.07 -8.59
N THR A 9 -25.49 14.40 -8.77
CA THR A 9 -25.86 15.01 -10.05
C THR A 9 -24.87 14.66 -11.16
N LEU A 10 -23.65 14.26 -10.79
CA LEU A 10 -22.59 13.88 -11.71
C LEU A 10 -22.95 12.66 -12.59
N LEU A 11 -23.85 11.79 -12.13
CA LEU A 11 -24.29 10.63 -12.91
C LEU A 11 -25.15 11.03 -14.12
N PHE A 12 -25.86 12.17 -14.02
CA PHE A 12 -26.78 12.66 -15.04
C PHE A 12 -26.28 13.91 -15.77
N ASP A 13 -25.00 14.26 -15.57
CA ASP A 13 -24.39 15.41 -16.22
C ASP A 13 -24.24 15.16 -17.73
N SER A 14 -24.77 16.08 -18.55
CA SER A 14 -24.76 16.00 -20.01
C SER A 14 -23.35 15.84 -20.60
N ARG A 15 -22.30 16.28 -19.90
CA ARG A 15 -20.91 16.18 -20.35
C ARG A 15 -20.38 14.75 -20.34
N TYR A 16 -20.95 13.90 -19.49
CA TYR A 16 -20.45 12.55 -19.22
C TYR A 16 -21.52 11.47 -19.42
N ILE A 17 -22.72 11.84 -19.86
CA ILE A 17 -23.84 10.91 -20.06
C ILE A 17 -23.53 9.83 -21.12
N GLN A 18 -22.67 10.14 -22.09
CA GLN A 18 -22.22 9.21 -23.13
C GLN A 18 -21.07 8.31 -22.66
N GLU A 19 -20.46 8.61 -21.52
CA GLU A 19 -19.37 7.86 -20.93
C GLU A 19 -19.94 6.72 -20.07
N ILE A 20 -20.48 5.72 -20.77
CA ILE A 20 -21.15 4.55 -20.17
C ILE A 20 -20.16 3.39 -19.96
N TRP A 21 -18.99 3.41 -20.61
CA TRP A 21 -18.01 2.33 -20.58
C TRP A 21 -16.64 2.79 -20.03
N ILE A 22 -15.89 1.85 -19.46
CA ILE A 22 -14.56 2.10 -18.86
C ILE A 22 -13.47 1.97 -19.95
N TYR A 23 -12.54 2.92 -19.99
CA TYR A 23 -11.39 2.90 -20.91
C TYR A 23 -10.07 3.03 -20.12
N ASP A 24 -8.98 2.47 -20.65
CA ASP A 24 -7.69 2.32 -19.92
C ASP A 24 -7.01 3.64 -19.52
N GLY A 25 -7.44 4.79 -20.06
CA GLY A 25 -6.92 6.12 -19.70
C GLY A 25 -7.73 6.88 -18.65
N MET A 26 -8.75 6.26 -18.07
CA MET A 26 -9.74 6.95 -17.23
C MET A 26 -9.29 7.03 -15.76
N ASP A 27 -9.46 8.20 -15.15
CA ASP A 27 -9.21 8.41 -13.71
C ASP A 27 -10.09 7.48 -12.87
N ARG A 28 -9.59 6.99 -11.73
CA ARG A 28 -10.27 5.97 -10.91
C ARG A 28 -11.72 6.35 -10.59
N ASN A 29 -11.94 7.59 -10.15
CA ASN A 29 -13.28 8.08 -9.80
C ASN A 29 -14.18 8.18 -11.03
N GLN A 30 -13.61 8.56 -12.18
CA GLN A 30 -14.32 8.61 -13.46
C GLN A 30 -14.73 7.20 -13.91
N SER A 31 -13.86 6.19 -13.74
CA SER A 31 -14.16 4.77 -14.01
C SER A 31 -15.30 4.25 -13.14
N LEU A 32 -15.31 4.59 -11.84
CA LEU A 32 -16.41 4.23 -10.93
C LEU A 32 -17.72 4.94 -11.30
N ASN A 33 -17.66 6.19 -11.74
CA ASN A 33 -18.83 6.93 -12.22
C ASN A 33 -19.40 6.31 -13.50
N ALA A 34 -18.55 5.96 -14.49
CA ALA A 34 -18.95 5.30 -15.72
C ALA A 34 -19.61 3.94 -15.45
N LEU A 35 -19.01 3.12 -14.57
CA LEU A 35 -19.58 1.85 -14.13
C LEU A 35 -20.95 2.01 -13.47
N SER A 36 -21.12 3.05 -12.65
CA SER A 36 -22.39 3.32 -11.97
C SER A 36 -23.49 3.72 -12.96
N ARG A 37 -23.16 4.52 -13.99
CA ARG A 37 -24.08 4.85 -15.09
C ARG A 37 -24.48 3.61 -15.89
N LEU A 38 -23.53 2.72 -16.19
CA LEU A 38 -23.81 1.45 -16.87
C LEU A 38 -24.83 0.62 -16.09
N ILE A 39 -24.64 0.48 -14.78
CA ILE A 39 -25.56 -0.27 -13.91
C ILE A 39 -26.95 0.34 -13.93
N ILE A 40 -27.07 1.67 -13.87
CA ILE A 40 -28.37 2.37 -13.93
C ILE A 40 -29.06 2.08 -15.27
N VAL A 41 -28.36 2.24 -16.39
CA VAL A 41 -28.91 1.99 -17.74
C VAL A 41 -29.36 0.54 -17.88
N LEU A 42 -28.53 -0.43 -17.49
CA LEU A 42 -28.87 -1.85 -17.57
C LEU A 42 -30.04 -2.22 -16.65
N SER A 43 -30.14 -1.61 -15.48
CA SER A 43 -31.24 -1.88 -14.53
C SER A 43 -32.57 -1.36 -15.06
N VAL A 44 -32.58 -0.16 -15.66
CA VAL A 44 -33.78 0.43 -16.28
C VAL A 44 -34.20 -0.36 -17.52
N ILE A 45 -33.25 -0.73 -18.38
CA ILE A 45 -33.54 -1.56 -19.57
C ILE A 45 -34.06 -2.94 -19.13
N GLY A 46 -33.43 -3.58 -18.15
CA GLY A 46 -33.89 -4.86 -17.61
C GLY A 46 -35.30 -4.77 -17.01
N PHE A 47 -35.60 -3.70 -16.29
CA PHE A 47 -36.95 -3.46 -15.80
C PHE A 47 -37.95 -3.28 -16.95
N ALA A 48 -37.61 -2.53 -18.00
CA ALA A 48 -38.48 -2.31 -19.15
C ALA A 48 -38.76 -3.59 -19.95
N CYS A 49 -37.75 -4.46 -20.16
CA CYS A 49 -37.91 -5.70 -20.92
C CYS A 49 -38.72 -6.77 -20.19
N PHE A 50 -38.53 -6.90 -18.87
CA PHE A 50 -39.10 -8.01 -18.10
C PHE A 50 -40.22 -7.59 -17.14
N ASN A 51 -40.48 -6.28 -16.99
CA ASN A 51 -41.46 -5.68 -16.08
C ASN A 51 -41.36 -6.20 -14.63
N ARG A 52 -40.14 -6.54 -14.19
CA ARG A 52 -39.88 -7.15 -12.88
C ARG A 52 -39.03 -6.21 -12.04
N ILE A 53 -39.58 -5.76 -10.90
CA ILE A 53 -38.91 -4.81 -9.99
C ILE A 53 -37.54 -5.30 -9.48
N LEU A 54 -37.31 -6.62 -9.50
CA LEU A 54 -36.06 -7.25 -9.11
C LEU A 54 -34.84 -6.65 -9.82
N PHE A 55 -34.95 -6.25 -11.09
CA PHE A 55 -33.84 -5.64 -11.82
C PHE A 55 -33.39 -4.30 -11.21
N LEU A 56 -34.34 -3.48 -10.74
CA LEU A 56 -34.01 -2.23 -10.04
C LEU A 56 -33.39 -2.49 -8.67
N VAL A 57 -33.86 -3.52 -7.95
CA VAL A 57 -33.30 -3.89 -6.64
C VAL A 57 -31.85 -4.36 -6.78
N ILE A 58 -31.55 -5.21 -7.76
CA ILE A 58 -30.17 -5.67 -8.03
C ILE A 58 -29.27 -4.48 -8.40
N GLY A 59 -29.75 -3.58 -9.26
CA GLY A 59 -29.03 -2.34 -9.58
C GLY A 59 -28.70 -1.49 -8.36
N GLY A 60 -29.66 -1.32 -7.45
CA GLY A 60 -29.46 -0.60 -6.18
C GLY A 60 -28.42 -1.26 -5.28
N ILE A 61 -28.43 -2.59 -5.16
CA ILE A 61 -27.43 -3.34 -4.40
C ILE A 61 -26.02 -3.12 -4.99
N LEU A 62 -25.89 -3.21 -6.32
CA LEU A 62 -24.60 -3.01 -6.99
C LEU A 62 -24.06 -1.59 -6.82
N LEU A 63 -24.92 -0.56 -6.89
CA LEU A 63 -24.53 0.82 -6.59
C LEU A 63 -24.08 0.97 -5.13
N GLY A 64 -24.76 0.32 -4.18
CA GLY A 64 -24.36 0.26 -2.78
C GLY A 64 -22.96 -0.35 -2.60
N CYS A 65 -22.67 -1.48 -3.26
CA CYS A 65 -21.34 -2.09 -3.26
C CYS A 65 -20.26 -1.14 -3.79
N ILE A 66 -20.54 -0.35 -4.83
CA ILE A 66 -19.59 0.64 -5.36
C ILE A 66 -19.30 1.75 -4.34
N VAL A 67 -20.31 2.25 -3.63
CA VAL A 67 -20.13 3.26 -2.57
C VAL A 67 -19.28 2.70 -1.43
N LEU A 68 -19.57 1.47 -0.98
CA LEU A 68 -18.78 0.80 0.06
C LEU A 68 -17.33 0.60 -0.37
N PHE A 69 -17.10 0.15 -1.61
CA PHE A 69 -15.76 0.00 -2.18
C PHE A 69 -15.00 1.33 -2.25
N HIS A 70 -15.67 2.41 -2.66
CA HIS A 70 -15.07 3.73 -2.68
C HIS A 70 -14.71 4.23 -1.27
N HIS A 71 -15.58 3.98 -0.28
CA HIS A 71 -15.36 4.41 1.10
C HIS A 71 -14.24 3.63 1.80
N SER A 72 -14.20 2.30 1.65
CA SER A 72 -13.13 1.46 2.22
C SER A 72 -11.74 1.82 1.71
N GLN A 73 -11.63 2.39 0.52
CA GLN A 73 -10.37 2.83 -0.07
C GLN A 73 -10.00 4.28 0.30
N LYS A 74 -10.92 5.06 0.86
CA LYS A 74 -10.62 6.44 1.30
C LYS A 74 -9.85 6.45 2.62
N GLU A 75 -9.82 5.32 3.35
CA GLU A 75 -8.92 5.06 4.48
C GLU A 75 -7.55 4.54 4.04
N ASN A 76 -7.03 5.04 2.91
CA ASN A 76 -5.59 4.99 2.72
C ASN A 76 -5.02 6.00 3.71
N PHE A 77 -4.34 5.51 4.75
CA PHE A 77 -3.41 6.32 5.53
C PHE A 77 -2.57 7.10 4.51
N GLU A 78 -2.72 8.42 4.49
CA GLU A 78 -1.69 9.29 3.96
C GLU A 78 -0.49 9.11 4.89
N THR A 79 0.25 8.01 4.70
CA THR A 79 1.64 7.99 5.10
C THR A 79 2.27 9.04 4.22
N GLU A 80 2.56 10.21 4.79
CA GLU A 80 3.54 11.10 4.19
C GLU A 80 4.73 10.21 3.81
N LEU A 81 4.94 10.04 2.51
CA LEU A 81 6.13 9.40 1.94
C LEU A 81 7.33 10.35 2.21
N SER A 82 7.58 10.69 3.47
CA SER A 82 8.80 11.36 3.88
C SER A 82 9.89 10.32 3.78
N ASP A 83 10.60 10.33 2.65
CA ASP A 83 11.80 9.54 2.39
C ASP A 83 11.74 8.11 2.95
N TYR A 84 11.08 7.20 2.22
CA TYR A 84 11.54 5.81 2.27
C TYR A 84 13.00 5.86 1.79
N GLN A 85 13.91 5.93 2.74
CA GLN A 85 15.32 5.76 2.47
C GLN A 85 15.44 4.51 1.63
N ARG A 86 15.94 4.72 0.42
CA ARG A 86 15.88 3.75 -0.67
C ARG A 86 16.32 2.40 -0.13
N ILE A 87 15.36 1.49 0.03
CA ILE A 87 15.63 0.12 0.46
C ILE A 87 16.74 -0.39 -0.45
N ASP A 88 17.89 -0.64 0.16
CA ASP A 88 19.07 -0.99 -0.59
C ASP A 88 19.02 -2.46 -0.97
N GLN A 89 19.54 -2.77 -2.14
CA GLN A 89 19.56 -4.13 -2.63
C GLN A 89 20.49 -5.02 -1.79
N SER A 90 21.58 -4.47 -1.26
CA SER A 90 22.48 -5.23 -0.39
C SER A 90 21.96 -5.36 1.04
N ASN A 91 20.97 -4.57 1.43
CA ASN A 91 20.33 -4.65 2.74
C ASN A 91 18.82 -4.34 2.66
N PRO A 92 18.01 -5.26 2.10
CA PRO A 92 16.58 -5.02 1.89
C PRO A 92 15.77 -4.78 3.17
N MET A 93 16.21 -5.30 4.31
CA MET A 93 15.53 -5.10 5.61
C MET A 93 16.03 -3.87 6.36
N ASN A 94 17.02 -3.17 5.81
CA ASN A 94 17.76 -2.05 6.41
C ASN A 94 18.28 -2.31 7.84
N ASN A 95 18.57 -3.56 8.20
CA ASN A 95 19.12 -3.90 9.51
C ASN A 95 20.55 -3.33 9.66
N VAL A 96 20.99 -3.06 10.89
CA VAL A 96 22.39 -2.65 11.12
C VAL A 96 23.32 -3.81 10.74
N LEU A 97 24.25 -3.55 9.84
CA LEU A 97 25.28 -4.52 9.44
C LEU A 97 26.61 -4.20 10.13
N MET A 98 27.48 -5.20 10.27
CA MET A 98 28.80 -5.01 10.88
C MET A 98 29.64 -3.93 10.18
N GLN A 99 29.47 -3.78 8.87
CA GLN A 99 30.16 -2.78 8.06
C GLN A 99 29.66 -1.34 8.30
N ASP A 100 28.42 -1.18 8.77
CA ASP A 100 27.82 0.13 9.02
C ASP A 100 28.58 0.89 10.13
N TYR A 101 29.12 0.17 11.12
CA TYR A 101 29.96 0.77 12.17
C TYR A 101 31.18 1.53 11.65
N LYS A 102 31.72 1.13 10.48
CA LYS A 102 32.89 1.77 9.88
C LYS A 102 32.51 2.72 8.75
N TYR A 103 31.57 2.32 7.90
CA TYR A 103 31.28 3.02 6.64
C TYR A 103 30.00 3.84 6.66
N ASN A 104 29.10 3.59 7.63
CA ASN A 104 27.84 4.32 7.78
C ASN A 104 27.50 4.58 9.27
N PRO A 105 28.37 5.30 10.02
CA PRO A 105 28.18 5.52 11.45
C PRO A 105 26.97 6.41 11.77
N MET A 106 26.47 7.17 10.79
CA MET A 106 25.27 8.02 10.89
C MET A 106 24.07 7.37 10.20
N LYS A 107 23.97 6.03 10.25
CA LYS A 107 22.79 5.31 9.76
C LYS A 107 21.55 5.80 10.49
N THR A 108 20.63 6.31 9.72
CA THR A 108 19.30 6.79 10.11
C THR A 108 18.37 5.64 10.48
N ALA A 109 17.46 5.92 11.40
CA ALA A 109 16.46 4.96 11.85
C ALA A 109 15.51 4.58 10.72
N GLU A 110 15.12 3.31 10.70
CA GLU A 110 14.09 2.83 9.80
C GLU A 110 12.73 3.46 10.16
N PRO A 111 11.94 3.90 9.17
CA PRO A 111 10.59 4.39 9.43
C PRO A 111 9.74 3.33 10.14
N LYS A 112 8.97 3.79 11.13
CA LYS A 112 8.04 2.94 11.91
C LYS A 112 6.89 2.39 11.07
N ASP A 113 6.65 2.97 9.90
CA ASP A 113 5.61 2.49 8.99
C ASP A 113 6.03 1.18 8.29
N TYR A 114 5.13 0.20 8.35
CA TYR A 114 5.23 -1.06 7.63
C TYR A 114 3.89 -1.33 6.95
N GLY A 115 3.89 -1.19 5.63
CA GLY A 115 2.71 -1.40 4.80
C GLY A 115 3.05 -2.17 3.52
N GLU A 116 2.01 -2.48 2.74
CA GLU A 116 2.11 -3.28 1.52
C GLU A 116 3.15 -2.73 0.52
N GLN A 117 3.24 -1.40 0.39
CA GLN A 117 4.21 -0.76 -0.51
C GLN A 117 5.66 -1.03 -0.09
N LYS A 118 5.93 -0.99 1.22
CA LYS A 118 7.25 -1.26 1.78
C LYS A 118 7.62 -2.72 1.60
N GLU A 119 6.71 -3.63 1.95
CA GLU A 119 6.87 -5.07 1.75
C GLU A 119 7.17 -5.41 0.29
N LYS A 120 6.41 -4.83 -0.65
CA LYS A 120 6.66 -5.00 -2.08
C LYS A 120 8.05 -4.52 -2.49
N SER A 121 8.49 -3.38 -1.97
CA SER A 121 9.82 -2.84 -2.25
C SER A 121 10.94 -3.72 -1.70
N ILE A 122 10.79 -4.25 -0.47
CA ILE A 122 11.70 -5.24 0.13
C ILE A 122 11.78 -6.49 -0.74
N ASN A 123 10.64 -7.02 -1.16
CA ASN A 123 10.54 -8.23 -1.98
C ASN A 123 11.22 -8.01 -3.34
N ASP A 124 10.98 -6.88 -3.99
CA ASP A 124 11.57 -6.55 -5.29
C ASP A 124 13.10 -6.34 -5.20
N LYS A 125 13.57 -5.70 -4.14
CA LYS A 125 15.02 -5.53 -3.87
C LYS A 125 15.71 -6.84 -3.56
N THR A 126 15.05 -7.71 -2.81
CA THR A 126 15.55 -9.06 -2.52
C THR A 126 15.62 -9.91 -3.79
N LYS A 127 14.60 -9.85 -4.65
CA LYS A 127 14.66 -10.50 -5.98
C LYS A 127 15.84 -9.97 -6.79
N GLN A 128 16.01 -8.64 -6.87
CA GLN A 128 17.15 -8.03 -7.56
C GLN A 128 18.47 -8.56 -7.00
N PHE A 129 18.64 -8.63 -5.68
CA PHE A 129 19.83 -9.17 -5.01
C PHE A 129 20.13 -10.59 -5.49
N ILE A 130 19.14 -11.47 -5.45
CA ILE A 130 19.27 -12.86 -5.93
C ILE A 130 19.71 -12.91 -7.40
N LEU A 131 19.12 -12.08 -8.26
CA LEU A 131 19.49 -12.00 -9.69
C LEU A 131 20.94 -11.53 -9.89
N GLN A 132 21.41 -10.57 -9.08
CA GLN A 132 22.77 -10.05 -9.19
C GLN A 132 23.83 -11.02 -8.69
N GLU A 133 23.55 -11.77 -7.63
CA GLU A 133 24.46 -12.80 -7.12
C GLU A 133 24.52 -14.02 -8.05
N ASN A 134 23.45 -14.28 -8.82
CA ASN A 134 23.32 -15.46 -9.69
C ASN A 134 23.35 -15.12 -11.20
N LYS A 135 24.14 -14.12 -11.62
CA LYS A 135 24.25 -13.68 -13.02
C LYS A 135 24.61 -14.77 -14.03
N SER A 136 25.30 -15.83 -13.58
CA SER A 136 25.69 -16.96 -14.43
C SER A 136 24.52 -17.87 -14.82
N ASN A 137 23.41 -17.82 -14.09
CA ASN A 137 22.23 -18.63 -14.35
C ASN A 137 21.15 -17.79 -15.06
N SER A 138 20.93 -18.03 -16.34
CA SER A 138 19.93 -17.31 -17.14
C SER A 138 18.47 -17.64 -16.76
N GLN A 139 18.23 -18.76 -16.08
CA GLN A 139 16.90 -19.24 -15.70
C GLN A 139 16.45 -18.74 -14.32
N ILE A 140 17.32 -18.05 -13.57
CA ILE A 140 17.02 -17.60 -12.21
C ILE A 140 15.80 -16.66 -12.16
N GLY A 141 15.55 -15.91 -13.23
CA GLY A 141 14.38 -15.03 -13.35
C GLY A 141 13.05 -15.79 -13.44
N ASP A 142 13.06 -17.08 -13.80
CA ASP A 142 11.86 -17.90 -13.92
C ASP A 142 11.26 -18.24 -12.55
N LEU A 143 12.05 -18.17 -11.47
CA LEU A 143 11.64 -18.43 -10.09
C LEU A 143 10.58 -17.46 -9.56
N PHE A 144 10.35 -16.32 -10.23
CA PHE A 144 9.45 -15.28 -9.74
C PHE A 144 8.31 -14.94 -10.71
N LYS A 145 8.15 -15.72 -11.79
CA LYS A 145 7.19 -15.42 -12.86
C LYS A 145 5.74 -15.71 -12.47
N ASN A 146 5.48 -16.85 -11.83
CA ASN A 146 4.11 -17.25 -11.51
C ASN A 146 3.66 -16.66 -10.17
N LYS A 147 2.35 -16.42 -10.04
CA LYS A 147 1.75 -15.97 -8.77
C LYS A 147 1.96 -16.99 -7.65
N GLY A 148 1.93 -18.28 -7.95
CA GLY A 148 2.22 -19.33 -6.98
C GLY A 148 3.66 -19.24 -6.45
N ASP A 149 4.62 -19.00 -7.35
CA ASP A 149 6.04 -18.89 -6.98
C ASP A 149 6.31 -17.60 -6.18
N GLN A 150 5.64 -16.49 -6.54
CA GLN A 150 5.67 -15.25 -5.77
C GLN A 150 5.17 -15.44 -4.34
N PHE A 151 4.06 -16.16 -4.18
CA PHE A 151 3.52 -16.48 -2.86
C PHE A 151 4.48 -17.38 -2.06
N GLN A 152 5.08 -18.39 -2.68
CA GLN A 152 6.08 -19.23 -2.02
C GLN A 152 7.32 -18.43 -1.61
N PHE A 153 7.75 -17.49 -2.46
CA PHE A 153 8.84 -16.58 -2.15
C PHE A 153 8.51 -15.68 -0.95
N GLU A 154 7.34 -15.04 -0.93
CA GLU A 154 6.88 -14.24 0.21
C GLU A 154 6.83 -15.08 1.50
N GLN A 155 6.31 -16.31 1.41
CA GLN A 155 6.27 -17.24 2.53
C GLN A 155 7.66 -17.62 3.05
N SER A 156 8.66 -17.69 2.16
CA SER A 156 10.06 -17.94 2.49
C SER A 156 10.74 -16.73 3.14
N LEU A 157 10.18 -15.53 2.98
CA LEU A 157 10.70 -14.30 3.57
C LEU A 157 10.23 -14.07 5.02
N ARG A 158 9.24 -14.80 5.51
CA ARG A 158 8.76 -14.71 6.91
C ARG A 158 9.82 -14.74 8.02
N PRO A 159 10.91 -15.53 7.97
CA PRO A 159 11.93 -15.46 9.02
C PRO A 159 12.76 -14.18 8.98
N PHE A 160 12.78 -13.45 7.86
CA PHE A 160 13.50 -12.20 7.71
C PHE A 160 12.60 -11.05 8.14
N HIS A 161 13.09 -10.26 9.08
CA HIS A 161 12.37 -9.10 9.61
C HIS A 161 13.37 -7.97 9.89
N THR A 162 12.86 -6.75 9.94
CA THR A 162 13.61 -5.60 10.46
C THR A 162 13.69 -5.72 11.98
N ASN A 163 14.88 -5.55 12.52
CA ASN A 163 15.13 -5.57 13.95
C ASN A 163 14.54 -4.31 14.61
N PRO A 164 14.19 -4.36 15.90
CA PRO A 164 13.70 -3.18 16.62
C PRO A 164 14.70 -2.03 16.68
N VAL A 165 16.00 -2.34 16.58
CA VAL A 165 17.09 -1.37 16.57
C VAL A 165 17.74 -1.32 15.19
N THR A 166 17.69 -0.15 14.54
CA THR A 166 18.13 0.03 13.15
C THR A 166 19.19 1.12 12.97
N THR A 167 19.51 1.85 14.03
CA THR A 167 20.58 2.84 14.03
C THR A 167 21.90 2.27 14.55
N VAL A 168 23.02 2.80 14.06
CA VAL A 168 24.35 2.52 14.63
C VAL A 168 24.57 3.33 15.90
N ASP A 169 23.96 4.51 16.00
CA ASP A 169 24.02 5.32 17.19
C ASP A 169 23.09 4.76 18.29
N GLN A 170 23.47 4.97 19.55
CA GLN A 170 22.64 4.58 20.70
C GLN A 170 21.45 5.55 20.92
N SER A 171 21.00 6.24 19.87
CA SER A 171 19.91 7.24 19.96
C SER A 171 18.57 6.58 20.31
N GLU A 172 18.24 5.46 19.66
CA GLU A 172 17.03 4.67 19.92
C GLU A 172 16.98 4.14 21.36
N TYR A 173 18.14 3.86 21.97
CA TYR A 173 18.21 3.51 23.39
C TYR A 173 17.84 4.68 24.31
N LYS A 174 18.26 5.91 23.97
CA LYS A 174 17.85 7.11 24.71
C LYS A 174 16.35 7.35 24.58
N ASP A 175 15.77 7.10 23.41
CA ASP A 175 14.33 7.20 23.19
C ASP A 175 13.55 6.15 23.97
N PHE A 176 14.06 4.91 24.06
CA PHE A 176 13.50 3.88 24.92
C PHE A 176 13.53 4.29 26.40
N LEU A 177 14.64 4.83 26.89
CA LEU A 177 14.73 5.34 28.25
C LEU A 177 13.76 6.50 28.50
N LYS A 178 13.63 7.42 27.54
CA LYS A 178 12.64 8.49 27.59
C LYS A 178 11.21 7.95 27.60
N TYR A 179 10.93 6.87 26.87
CA TYR A 179 9.64 6.20 26.92
C TYR A 179 9.36 5.58 28.30
N CYS A 180 10.33 4.87 28.88
CA CYS A 180 10.17 4.22 30.19
C CYS A 180 10.04 5.20 31.36
N TYR A 181 10.85 6.26 31.36
CA TYR A 181 10.97 7.15 32.52
C TYR A 181 10.35 8.54 32.30
N GLY A 182 10.02 8.90 31.06
CA GLY A 182 9.43 10.18 30.71
C GLY A 182 10.26 11.37 31.18
N VAL A 183 9.57 12.45 31.49
CA VAL A 183 10.09 13.51 32.34
C VAL A 183 9.65 13.18 33.76
N LEU A 184 10.60 12.95 34.67
CA LEU A 184 10.26 12.68 36.07
C LEU A 184 9.52 13.89 36.66
N PRO A 185 8.34 13.73 37.29
CA PRO A 185 7.64 14.85 37.96
C PRO A 185 8.47 15.55 39.04
N SER A 186 9.55 14.92 39.49
CA SER A 186 10.47 15.43 40.49
C SER A 186 11.50 16.44 39.95
N ASP A 187 11.58 16.68 38.64
CA ASP A 187 12.58 17.56 37.99
C ASP A 187 14.06 17.21 38.30
N LYS A 188 14.31 15.99 38.78
CA LYS A 188 15.66 15.50 39.07
C LYS A 188 16.30 15.00 37.77
N PRO A 189 17.58 15.32 37.50
CA PRO A 189 18.26 14.83 36.32
C PRO A 189 18.44 13.31 36.40
N LEU A 190 18.07 12.59 35.33
CA LEU A 190 18.41 11.18 35.17
C LEU A 190 19.93 11.05 35.02
N ARG A 191 20.60 10.56 36.06
CA ARG A 191 21.99 10.09 35.98
C ARG A 191 21.97 8.60 35.67
N ILE A 192 22.27 8.25 34.43
CA ILE A 192 22.46 6.87 33.99
C ILE A 192 23.97 6.68 33.84
N PHE A 193 24.53 5.75 34.61
CA PHE A 193 25.96 5.40 34.61
C PHE A 193 26.26 4.35 33.54
#